data_AF-A0A534W7Q2-F1
#
_entry.id   AF-A0A534W7Q2-F1
#
_cell.length_a   1.000
_cell.length_b   1.000
_cell.length_c   1.000
_cell.angle_alpha   90.00
_cell.angle_beta   90.00
_cell.angle_gamma   90.00
#
_symmetry.space_group_name_H-M   'P 1'
#
loop_
_entity.id
_entity.type
_entity.pdbx_description
1 polymer ?
#
loop_
_entity_poly.entity_id
_entity_poly.type
_entity_poly.pdbx_seq_one_letter_code
_entity_poly.pdbx_strand_id
1 'polypeptide(L)'
;MSEPKRPHDERVRAFLAPEFVAVLWGELVAVHATELFGMMSQGRKTGLLFIERRGVERLFGFVGGELVFGTSTAGTEADDAPAAVLGLLREQPGGAFTFLRAPAAKIPRAFPPRNTQHVVLDSLRKLDETSRLAG
;
A
#
# COMPACT_ATOMS: atom_id res chain seq x y z
N MET A 1 -3.15 -20.14 10.83
CA MET A 1 -2.81 -18.73 10.57
C MET A 1 -1.33 -18.71 10.19
N SER A 2 -1.00 -18.36 8.94
CA SER A 2 0.40 -18.20 8.54
C SER A 2 1.02 -17.03 9.30
N GLU A 3 2.25 -17.16 9.78
CA GLU A 3 2.92 -16.10 10.52
C GLU A 3 3.00 -14.81 9.68
N PRO A 4 2.76 -13.63 10.26
CA PRO A 4 2.94 -12.38 9.53
C PRO A 4 4.40 -12.27 9.11
N LYS A 5 4.61 -12.10 7.79
CA LYS A 5 5.94 -11.88 7.20
C LYS A 5 6.66 -10.76 7.95
N ARG A 6 7.90 -11.02 8.35
CA ARG A 6 8.75 -10.06 9.05
C ARG A 6 9.43 -9.15 8.01
N PRO A 7 9.25 -7.83 8.07
CA PRO A 7 9.97 -6.93 7.18
C PRO A 7 11.48 -7.02 7.37
N HIS A 8 12.21 -6.83 6.28
CA HIS A 8 13.66 -6.87 6.15
C HIS A 8 14.27 -5.46 6.32
N ASP A 9 13.61 -4.41 5.82
CA ASP A 9 14.11 -3.03 5.93
C ASP A 9 13.81 -2.46 7.32
N GLU A 10 14.81 -1.80 7.91
CA GLU A 10 14.73 -1.26 9.26
C GLU A 10 13.64 -0.20 9.42
N ARG A 11 13.40 0.63 8.39
CA ARG A 11 12.35 1.66 8.42
C ARG A 11 10.97 1.01 8.41
N VAL A 12 10.79 -0.05 7.62
CA VAL A 12 9.53 -0.81 7.60
C VAL A 12 9.34 -1.57 8.91
N ARG A 13 10.39 -2.20 9.44
CA ARG A 13 10.39 -2.84 10.77
C ARG A 13 10.01 -1.88 11.88
N ALA A 14 10.55 -0.66 11.88
CA ALA A 14 10.24 0.35 12.89
C ALA A 14 8.75 0.70 12.91
N PHE A 15 8.07 0.62 11.76
CA PHE A 15 6.63 0.80 11.69
C PHE A 15 5.82 -0.44 12.02
N LEU A 16 6.35 -1.65 11.83
CA LEU A 16 5.64 -2.89 12.15
C LEU A 16 5.87 -3.28 13.60
N ALA A 17 5.22 -2.53 14.49
CA ALA A 17 5.19 -2.76 15.92
C ALA A 17 4.35 -4.01 16.28
N PRO A 18 4.67 -4.70 17.39
CA PRO A 18 4.02 -5.96 17.77
C PRO A 18 2.53 -5.82 18.10
N GLU A 19 2.03 -4.61 18.35
CA GLU A 19 0.61 -4.36 18.62
C GLU A 19 -0.32 -4.42 17.39
N PHE A 20 0.22 -4.54 16.18
CA PHE A 20 -0.60 -4.60 14.98
C PHE A 20 -1.15 -6.00 14.73
N VAL A 21 -2.45 -6.07 14.43
CA VAL A 21 -3.14 -7.35 14.18
C VAL A 21 -3.30 -7.54 12.68
N ALA A 22 -2.77 -8.64 12.15
CA ALA A 22 -3.02 -9.05 10.77
C ALA A 22 -4.49 -9.44 10.59
N VAL A 23 -5.16 -8.85 9.60
CA VAL A 23 -6.60 -9.07 9.36
C VAL A 23 -6.93 -9.38 7.89
N LEU A 24 -5.97 -9.25 6.98
CA LEU A 24 -6.12 -9.60 5.56
C LEU A 24 -4.74 -10.02 5.01
N TRP A 25 -4.71 -11.03 4.16
CA TRP A 25 -3.51 -11.48 3.46
C TRP A 25 -3.88 -12.05 2.09
N GLY A 26 -3.02 -11.87 1.09
CA GLY A 26 -3.22 -12.46 -0.23
C GLY A 26 -2.06 -12.23 -1.20
N GLU A 27 -2.16 -12.87 -2.36
CA GLU A 27 -1.26 -12.67 -3.51
C GLU A 27 -1.78 -11.55 -4.40
N LEU A 28 -0.89 -10.66 -4.85
CA LEU A 28 -1.20 -9.55 -5.75
C LEU A 28 -1.44 -9.99 -7.20
N VAL A 29 -1.05 -11.23 -7.57
CA VAL A 29 -1.31 -11.81 -8.90
C VAL A 29 -2.80 -11.75 -9.27
N ALA A 30 -3.66 -11.82 -8.27
CA ALA A 30 -5.11 -11.88 -8.44
C ALA A 30 -5.84 -10.60 -8.01
N VAL A 31 -5.13 -9.54 -7.61
CA VAL A 31 -5.74 -8.33 -7.05
C VAL A 31 -5.31 -7.11 -7.84
N HIS A 32 -6.25 -6.50 -8.55
CA HIS A 32 -5.98 -5.27 -9.27
C HIS A 32 -5.81 -4.10 -8.28
N ALA A 33 -5.02 -3.08 -8.66
CA ALA A 33 -4.79 -1.90 -7.84
C ALA A 33 -6.08 -1.23 -7.36
N THR A 34 -7.06 -1.10 -8.27
CA THR A 34 -8.39 -0.54 -7.96
C THR A 34 -9.15 -1.36 -6.92
N GLU A 35 -9.02 -2.68 -6.93
CA GLU A 35 -9.71 -3.57 -6.00
C GLU A 35 -9.10 -3.47 -4.60
N LEU A 36 -7.76 -3.49 -4.50
CA LEU A 36 -7.08 -3.38 -3.20
C LEU A 36 -7.39 -2.03 -2.53
N PHE A 37 -7.27 -0.93 -3.28
CA PHE A 37 -7.59 0.39 -2.77
C PHE A 37 -9.10 0.58 -2.52
N GLY A 38 -9.94 0.02 -3.39
CA GLY A 38 -11.39 -0.01 -3.21
C GLY A 38 -11.79 -0.70 -1.92
N MET A 39 -11.19 -1.85 -1.59
CA MET A 39 -11.42 -2.56 -0.32
C MET A 39 -11.04 -1.72 0.90
N MET A 40 -9.93 -0.98 0.83
CA MET A 40 -9.51 -0.11 1.94
C MET A 40 -10.45 1.10 2.09
N SER A 41 -10.79 1.75 0.97
CA SER A 41 -11.64 2.95 0.94
C SER A 41 -13.08 2.65 1.34
N GLN A 42 -13.74 1.69 0.67
CA GLN A 42 -15.13 1.30 0.96
C GLN A 42 -15.27 0.74 2.38
N GLY A 43 -14.29 -0.05 2.82
CA GLY A 43 -14.26 -0.59 4.17
C GLY A 43 -13.89 0.43 5.25
N ARG A 44 -13.61 1.69 4.88
CA ARG A 44 -13.10 2.76 5.75
C ARG A 44 -11.97 2.27 6.66
N LYS A 45 -11.08 1.44 6.10
CA LYS A 45 -10.09 0.70 6.87
C LYS A 45 -9.07 1.67 7.48
N THR A 46 -8.71 1.39 8.73
CA THR A 46 -7.60 2.08 9.41
C THR A 46 -6.54 1.05 9.74
N GLY A 47 -5.32 1.27 9.26
CA GLY A 47 -4.26 0.27 9.35
C GLY A 47 -3.11 0.50 8.40
N LEU A 48 -2.19 -0.46 8.37
CA LEU A 48 -1.05 -0.49 7.48
C LEU A 48 -1.22 -1.61 6.45
N LEU A 49 -1.06 -1.28 5.17
CA LEU A 49 -0.92 -2.26 4.09
C LEU A 49 0.57 -2.46 3.83
N PHE A 50 1.06 -3.65 4.13
CA PHE A 50 2.41 -4.09 3.83
C PHE A 50 2.41 -4.87 2.52
N ILE A 51 3.34 -4.55 1.62
CA ILE A 51 3.53 -5.25 0.35
C ILE A 51 5.01 -5.59 0.21
N GLU A 52 5.29 -6.83 -0.18
CA GLU A 52 6.65 -7.31 -0.41
C GLU A 52 6.75 -8.06 -1.74
N ARG A 53 7.75 -7.69 -2.54
CA ARG A 53 8.14 -8.44 -3.74
C ARG A 53 9.62 -8.27 -4.03
N ARG A 54 10.31 -9.39 -4.25
CA ARG A 54 11.72 -9.44 -4.68
C ARG A 54 12.62 -8.57 -3.79
N GLY A 55 12.38 -8.58 -2.48
CA GLY A 55 13.14 -7.78 -1.50
C GLY A 55 12.80 -6.30 -1.46
N VAL A 56 11.84 -5.83 -2.26
CA VAL A 56 11.32 -4.46 -2.15
C VAL A 56 10.08 -4.46 -1.28
N GLU A 57 10.13 -3.66 -0.22
CA GLU A 57 9.13 -3.57 0.84
C GLU A 57 8.45 -2.22 0.82
N ARG A 58 7.15 -2.25 1.04
CA ARG A 58 6.32 -1.06 1.00
C ARG A 58 5.29 -1.07 2.08
N LEU A 59 5.06 0.10 2.62
CA LEU A 59 4.14 0.27 3.72
C LEU A 59 3.27 1.48 3.49
N PHE A 60 1.96 1.27 3.55
CA PHE A 60 0.96 2.30 3.30
C PHE A 60 0.04 2.43 4.50
N GLY A 61 -0.11 3.66 4.99
CA GLY A 61 -0.99 3.97 6.12
C GLY A 61 -2.33 4.47 5.64
N PHE A 62 -3.39 3.82 6.09
CA PHE A 62 -4.78 4.19 5.82
C PHE A 62 -5.46 4.68 7.09
N VAL A 63 -6.18 5.81 7.02
CA VAL A 63 -7.04 6.31 8.09
C VAL A 63 -8.44 6.52 7.55
N GLY A 64 -9.41 5.76 8.02
CA GLY A 64 -10.78 5.85 7.54
C GLY A 64 -10.94 5.56 6.04
N GLY A 65 -10.03 4.77 5.46
CA GLY A 65 -10.00 4.47 4.02
C GLY A 65 -9.13 5.43 3.20
N GLU A 66 -8.65 6.53 3.78
CA GLU A 66 -7.76 7.48 3.12
C GLU A 66 -6.30 7.07 3.28
N LEU A 67 -5.55 7.05 2.17
CA LEU A 67 -4.10 6.90 2.18
C LEU A 67 -3.46 8.18 2.71
N VAL A 68 -2.78 8.10 3.86
CA VAL A 68 -2.15 9.26 4.55
C VAL A 68 -0.64 9.13 4.70
N PHE A 69 -0.10 7.95 4.38
CA PHE A 69 1.31 7.63 4.54
C PHE A 69 1.71 6.58 3.51
N GLY A 70 2.90 6.73 2.95
CA GLY A 70 3.51 5.73 2.08
C GLY A 70 5.02 5.78 2.23
N THR A 71 5.64 4.61 2.30
CA THR A 71 7.09 4.48 2.21
C THR A 71 7.45 3.23 1.41
N SER A 72 8.58 3.31 0.72
CA SER A 72 9.14 2.24 -0.10
C SER A 72 10.62 2.11 0.14
N THR A 73 11.13 0.90 0.04
CA THR A 73 12.58 0.63 0.05
C THR A 73 13.22 0.84 -1.31
N ALA A 74 12.43 0.98 -2.38
CA ALA A 74 12.96 1.37 -3.69
C ALA A 74 13.28 2.87 -3.69
N GLY A 75 14.56 3.20 -3.94
CA GLY A 75 15.05 4.59 -3.94
C GLY A 75 14.35 5.51 -4.95
N THR A 76 13.81 4.96 -6.04
CA THR A 76 13.08 5.72 -7.09
C THR A 76 11.63 6.04 -6.74
N GLU A 77 11.10 5.49 -5.64
CA GLU A 77 9.68 5.57 -5.28
C GLU A 77 9.42 6.47 -4.07
N ALA A 78 10.48 6.94 -3.40
CA ALA A 78 10.36 7.67 -2.14
C ALA A 78 9.68 9.04 -2.29
N ASP A 79 9.90 9.74 -3.40
CA ASP A 79 9.38 11.10 -3.64
C ASP A 79 7.94 11.11 -4.18
N ASP A 80 7.52 10.06 -4.90
CA ASP A 80 6.20 9.91 -5.52
C ASP A 80 5.50 8.64 -5.04
N ALA A 81 5.58 8.37 -3.73
CA ALA A 81 5.06 7.15 -3.12
C ALA A 81 3.63 6.78 -3.57
N PRO A 82 2.64 7.70 -3.68
CA PRO A 82 1.30 7.38 -4.19
C PRO A 82 1.26 6.84 -5.63
N ALA A 83 1.99 7.48 -6.55
CA ALA A 83 2.06 7.07 -7.94
C ALA A 83 2.84 5.76 -8.08
N ALA A 84 3.91 5.62 -7.29
CA ALA A 84 4.63 4.37 -7.16
C ALA A 84 3.69 3.24 -6.72
N VAL A 85 2.88 3.41 -5.66
CA VAL A 85 1.97 2.33 -5.17
C VAL A 85 1.13 1.74 -6.28
N LEU A 86 0.57 2.63 -7.10
CA LEU A 86 -0.39 2.21 -8.10
C LEU A 86 0.32 1.55 -9.28
N GLY A 87 1.51 2.02 -9.66
CA GLY A 87 2.39 1.31 -10.59
C GLY A 87 2.70 -0.12 -10.12
N LEU A 88 2.90 -0.29 -8.81
CA LEU A 88 3.30 -1.57 -8.22
C LEU A 88 2.17 -2.56 -8.05
N LEU A 89 0.97 -2.09 -7.73
CA LEU A 89 -0.20 -2.96 -7.69
C LEU A 89 -0.62 -3.41 -9.08
N ARG A 90 -0.26 -2.68 -10.12
CA ARG A 90 -0.51 -3.05 -11.52
C ARG A 90 0.52 -4.05 -12.08
N GLU A 91 1.77 -3.96 -11.67
CA GLU A 91 2.89 -4.65 -12.34
C GLU A 91 3.49 -5.86 -11.59
N GLN A 92 2.83 -6.36 -10.55
CA GLN A 92 3.44 -7.38 -9.69
C GLN A 92 2.81 -8.78 -9.78
N PRO A 93 3.19 -9.58 -10.80
CA PRO A 93 3.13 -11.02 -10.70
C PRO A 93 3.99 -11.49 -9.52
N GLY A 94 3.38 -12.23 -8.60
CA GLY A 94 4.00 -12.98 -7.51
C GLY A 94 4.37 -12.16 -6.28
N GLY A 95 3.71 -11.02 -6.04
CA GLY A 95 3.86 -10.25 -4.80
C GLY A 95 2.83 -10.66 -3.75
N ALA A 96 3.17 -10.51 -2.47
CA ALA A 96 2.23 -10.76 -1.37
C ALA A 96 1.92 -9.46 -0.62
N PHE A 97 0.70 -9.36 -0.08
CA PHE A 97 0.28 -8.25 0.77
C PHE A 97 -0.32 -8.71 2.09
N THR A 98 -0.17 -7.89 3.11
CA THR A 98 -0.80 -8.07 4.43
C THR A 98 -1.40 -6.74 4.89
N PHE A 99 -2.66 -6.75 5.30
CA PHE A 99 -3.24 -5.60 6.00
C PHE A 99 -3.20 -5.83 7.51
N LEU A 100 -2.65 -4.84 8.20
CA LEU A 100 -2.43 -4.80 9.62
C LEU A 100 -3.32 -3.72 10.23
N ARG A 101 -4.29 -4.12 11.07
CA ARG A 101 -5.19 -3.17 11.73
C ARG A 101 -4.44 -2.39 12.80
N ALA A 102 -4.64 -1.07 12.81
CA ALA A 102 -4.00 -0.14 13.73
C ALA A 102 -4.98 0.94 14.21
N PRO A 103 -4.82 1.50 15.42
CA PRO A 103 -5.42 2.77 15.80
C PRO A 103 -4.89 3.91 14.91
N ALA A 104 -5.75 4.86 14.53
CA ALA A 104 -5.37 5.99 13.67
C ALA A 104 -4.21 6.82 14.23
N ALA A 105 -4.09 6.92 15.57
CA ALA A 105 -3.02 7.66 16.25
C ALA A 105 -1.63 7.01 16.08
N LYS A 106 -1.56 5.74 15.70
CA LYS A 106 -0.30 5.01 15.46
C LYS A 106 0.21 5.16 14.02
N ILE A 107 -0.62 5.69 13.13
CA ILE A 107 -0.27 5.86 11.72
C ILE A 107 0.33 7.26 11.55
N PRO A 108 1.60 7.38 11.13
CA PRO A 108 2.21 8.67 10.87
C PRO A 108 1.41 9.43 9.82
N ARG A 109 1.23 10.72 10.05
CA ARG A 109 0.68 11.64 9.04
C ARG A 109 1.85 12.43 8.47
N ALA A 110 2.69 11.73 7.71
CA ALA A 110 3.93 12.31 7.18
C ALA A 110 3.66 13.32 6.07
N PHE A 111 2.49 13.25 5.42
CA PHE A 111 2.10 14.16 4.35
C PHE A 111 0.84 14.92 4.75
N PRO A 112 0.76 16.25 4.54
CA PRO A 112 -0.51 16.95 4.63
C PRO A 112 -1.48 16.26 3.66
N PRO A 113 -2.76 16.08 4.04
CA PRO A 113 -3.74 15.48 3.15
C PRO A 113 -3.89 16.38 1.93
N ARG A 114 -3.13 16.09 0.88
CA ARG A 114 -3.58 16.39 -0.48
C ARG A 114 -4.88 15.59 -0.66
N ASN A 115 -5.77 16.02 -1.54
CA ASN A 115 -6.94 15.21 -1.86
C ASN A 115 -6.44 13.88 -2.48
N THR A 116 -6.08 12.92 -1.63
CA THR A 116 -5.32 11.72 -2.00
C THR A 116 -6.19 10.83 -2.85
N GLN A 117 -7.52 10.89 -2.68
CA GLN A 117 -8.47 10.32 -3.62
C GLN A 117 -8.23 10.84 -5.04
N HIS A 118 -8.04 12.16 -5.24
CA HIS A 118 -7.77 12.70 -6.56
C HIS A 118 -6.42 12.24 -7.12
N VAL A 119 -5.37 12.17 -6.30
CA VAL A 119 -4.05 11.68 -6.71
C VAL A 119 -4.09 10.19 -7.06
N VAL A 120 -4.80 9.40 -6.27
CA VAL A 120 -4.98 7.96 -6.46
C VAL A 120 -5.84 7.69 -7.70
N LEU A 121 -6.95 8.40 -7.86
CA LEU A 121 -7.82 8.28 -9.03
C LEU A 121 -7.12 8.74 -10.31
N ASP A 122 -6.34 9.83 -10.26
CA ASP A 122 -5.57 10.30 -11.40
C ASP A 122 -4.47 9.31 -11.78
N SER A 123 -3.79 8.74 -10.78
CA SER A 123 -2.77 7.72 -11.00
C SER A 123 -3.37 6.41 -11.51
N LEU A 124 -4.53 5.98 -11.00
CA LEU A 124 -5.29 4.83 -11.51
C LEU A 124 -5.74 5.06 -12.96
N ARG A 125 -6.21 6.27 -13.29
CA ARG A 125 -6.58 6.65 -14.65
C ARG A 125 -5.37 6.56 -15.59
N LYS A 126 -4.23 7.17 -15.20
CA LYS A 126 -2.98 7.10 -15.97
C LYS A 126 -2.51 5.66 -16.19
N LEU A 127 -2.70 4.79 -15.20
CA LEU A 127 -2.32 3.39 -15.30
C LEU A 127 -3.26 2.58 -16.22
N ASP A 128 -4.56 2.87 -16.19
CA ASP A 128 -5.51 2.28 -17.14
C ASP A 128 -5.19 2.73 -18.58
N GLU A 129 -4.92 4.03 -18.79
CA GLU A 129 -4.51 4.59 -20.08
C GLU A 129 -3.22 3.93 -20.61
N THR A 130 -2.18 3.81 -19.79
CA THR A 130 -0.93 3.14 -20.18
C THR A 130 -1.13 1.63 -20.41
N SER A 131 -2.12 0.98 -19.80
CA SER A 131 -2.42 -0.45 -20.06
C SER A 131 -3.02 -0.66 -21.43
N ARG A 132 -3.90 0.26 -21.84
CA ARG A 132 -4.58 0.21 -23.13
C ARG A 132 -3.66 0.58 -24.29
N LEU A 133 -2.58 1.31 -24.04
CA LEU A 133 -1.59 1.70 -25.05
C LEU A 133 -0.46 0.67 -25.25
N ALA A 134 -0.29 -0.27 -24.32
CA ALA A 134 0.77 -1.28 -24.35
C ALA A 134 0.31 -2.67 -24.82
N GLY A 135 -0.98 -2.84 -25.16
CA GLY A 135 -1.56 -4.02 -25.78
C GLY A 135 -1.96 -3.75 -27.22
#